data_AF-A0AAE3EX11-F1
#
_entry.id   AF-A0AAE3EX11-F1
#
_cell.length_a   1.000
_cell.length_b   1.000
_cell.length_c   1.000
_cell.angle_alpha   90.00
_cell.angle_beta   90.00
_cell.angle_gamma   90.00
#
_symmetry.space_group_name_H-M   'P 1'
#
loop_
_entity.id
_entity.type
_entity.pdbx_description
1 polymer ?
#
loop_
_entity_poly.entity_id
_entity_poly.type
_entity_poly.pdbx_seq_one_letter_code
_entity_poly.pdbx_strand_id
1 'polypeptide(L)'
;MEWWEIFKEWFFSLGEKYNVNPYIFGGIYVGAIPFFFLSLGWTIKNIKKKKPIVLPVLLTGFFFISAYLYLIVVGKNIPVWVYVFIALLIVYGVYSTLKKIKEKV
;
A
#
# COMPACT_ATOMS: atom_id res chain seq x y z
N MET A 1 17.53 -15.76 -20.01
CA MET A 1 17.58 -16.36 -18.66
C MET A 1 18.29 -15.48 -17.63
N GLU A 2 19.10 -14.48 -18.02
CA GLU A 2 19.81 -13.58 -17.09
C GLU A 2 18.91 -12.67 -16.25
N TRP A 3 17.83 -12.14 -16.84
CA TRP A 3 16.90 -11.22 -16.15
C TRP A 3 16.25 -11.79 -14.89
N TRP A 4 16.05 -13.11 -14.86
CA TRP A 4 15.43 -13.79 -13.72
C TRP A 4 16.40 -13.92 -12.55
N GLU A 5 17.68 -14.17 -12.83
CA GLU A 5 18.72 -14.28 -11.81
C GLU A 5 19.07 -12.91 -11.23
N ILE A 6 19.16 -11.86 -12.07
CA ILE A 6 19.36 -10.47 -11.60
C ILE A 6 18.20 -10.04 -10.68
N PHE A 7 16.96 -10.38 -11.06
CA PHE A 7 15.79 -10.07 -10.23
C PHE A 7 15.83 -10.81 -8.90
N LYS A 8 16.18 -12.10 -8.89
CA LYS A 8 16.34 -12.88 -7.65
C LYS A 8 17.45 -12.33 -6.77
N GLU A 9 18.65 -12.08 -7.31
CA GLU A 9 19.76 -11.52 -6.55
C GLU A 9 19.40 -10.18 -5.93
N TRP A 10 18.77 -9.29 -6.71
CA TRP A 10 18.24 -8.03 -6.19
C TRP A 10 17.23 -8.29 -5.06
N PHE A 11 16.28 -9.20 -5.27
CA PHE A 11 15.24 -9.52 -4.30
C PHE A 11 15.79 -10.13 -2.99
N PHE A 12 16.76 -11.04 -3.07
CA PHE A 12 17.45 -11.59 -1.90
C PHE A 12 18.32 -10.55 -1.21
N SER A 13 19.00 -9.68 -1.97
CA SER A 13 19.77 -8.57 -1.39
C SER A 13 18.90 -7.57 -0.63
N LEU A 14 17.63 -7.38 -1.02
CA LEU A 14 16.65 -6.63 -0.24
C LEU A 14 16.31 -7.32 1.07
N GLY A 15 16.16 -8.64 1.07
CA GLY A 15 15.96 -9.43 2.29
C GLY A 15 17.10 -9.25 3.29
N GLU A 16 18.35 -9.32 2.83
CA GLU A 16 19.52 -9.08 3.69
C GLU A 16 19.61 -7.62 4.15
N LYS A 17 19.44 -6.67 3.23
CA LYS A 17 19.57 -5.23 3.50
C LYS A 17 18.52 -4.71 4.48
N TYR A 18 17.28 -5.17 4.33
CA TYR A 18 16.17 -4.78 5.19
C TYR A 18 15.96 -5.78 6.34
N ASN A 19 16.70 -6.89 6.41
CA ASN A 19 16.55 -7.96 7.41
C ASN A 19 15.15 -8.59 7.45
N VAL A 20 14.53 -8.75 6.28
CA VAL A 20 13.17 -9.27 6.14
C VAL A 20 13.15 -10.60 5.40
N ASN A 21 12.20 -11.47 5.75
CA ASN A 21 12.00 -12.71 5.01
C ASN A 21 11.53 -12.40 3.56
N PRO A 22 12.32 -12.72 2.52
CA PRO A 22 12.00 -12.42 1.13
C PRO A 22 10.72 -13.11 0.67
N TYR A 23 10.45 -14.33 1.15
CA TYR A 23 9.24 -15.08 0.76
C TYR A 23 7.97 -14.41 1.26
N ILE A 24 8.00 -13.85 2.48
CA ILE A 24 6.86 -13.11 3.03
C ILE A 24 6.70 -11.77 2.31
N PHE A 25 7.80 -11.05 2.08
CA PHE A 25 7.77 -9.79 1.34
C PHE A 25 7.22 -9.97 -0.09
N GLY A 26 7.69 -11.00 -0.79
CA GLY A 26 7.22 -11.36 -2.14
C GLY A 26 5.78 -11.85 -2.15
N GLY A 27 5.40 -12.66 -1.15
CA GLY A 27 4.02 -13.13 -0.99
C GLY A 27 3.05 -11.98 -0.76
N ILE A 28 3.40 -11.01 0.08
CA ILE A 28 2.59 -9.79 0.29
C ILE A 28 2.57 -8.95 -0.98
N TYR A 29 3.73 -8.72 -1.62
CA TYR A 29 3.82 -7.92 -2.82
C TYR A 29 2.98 -8.48 -3.97
N VAL A 30 3.15 -9.76 -4.30
CA VAL A 30 2.40 -10.43 -5.36
C VAL A 30 0.94 -10.63 -4.96
N GLY A 31 0.69 -11.01 -3.71
CA GLY A 31 -0.65 -11.22 -3.18
C GLY A 31 -1.49 -9.94 -3.16
N ALA A 32 -0.88 -8.77 -2.91
CA ALA A 32 -1.59 -7.51 -2.86
C ALA A 32 -1.99 -6.96 -4.25
N ILE A 33 -1.29 -7.34 -5.33
CA ILE A 33 -1.57 -6.89 -6.70
C ILE A 33 -3.05 -7.11 -7.10
N PRO A 34 -3.63 -8.32 -7.02
CA PRO A 34 -5.02 -8.53 -7.39
C PRO A 34 -5.99 -7.67 -6.56
N PHE A 35 -5.76 -7.57 -5.24
CA PHE A 35 -6.59 -6.73 -4.36
C PHE A 35 -6.44 -5.24 -4.65
N PHE A 36 -5.23 -4.79 -5.02
CA PHE A 36 -4.96 -3.43 -5.46
C PHE A 36 -5.77 -3.10 -6.72
N PHE A 37 -5.73 -3.94 -7.75
CA PHE A 37 -6.50 -3.69 -8.97
C PHE A 37 -8.01 -3.74 -8.74
N LEU A 38 -8.49 -4.65 -7.89
CA LEU A 38 -9.91 -4.71 -7.50
C LEU A 38 -10.37 -3.43 -6.78
N SER A 39 -9.58 -2.97 -5.80
CA SER A 39 -9.89 -1.75 -5.04
C SER A 39 -9.75 -0.49 -5.89
N LEU A 40 -8.78 -0.45 -6.81
CA LEU A 40 -8.63 0.64 -7.78
C LEU A 40 -9.82 0.69 -8.74
N GLY A 41 -10.22 -0.45 -9.31
CA GLY A 41 -11.39 -0.55 -10.16
C GLY A 41 -12.67 -0.12 -9.44
N TRP A 42 -12.81 -0.48 -8.16
CA TRP A 42 -13.91 -0.03 -7.31
C TRP A 42 -13.87 1.49 -7.05
N THR A 43 -12.69 2.05 -6.80
CA THR A 43 -12.46 3.49 -6.66
C THR A 43 -12.92 4.23 -7.91
N ILE A 44 -12.42 3.83 -9.09
CA ILE A 44 -12.78 4.43 -10.38
C ILE A 44 -14.30 4.35 -10.62
N LYS A 45 -14.92 3.21 -10.31
CA LYS A 45 -16.38 3.01 -10.45
C LYS A 45 -17.17 3.93 -9.51
N ASN A 46 -16.71 4.13 -8.27
CA ASN A 46 -17.38 5.03 -7.32
C ASN A 46 -17.18 6.50 -7.69
N ILE A 47 -16.02 6.89 -8.22
CA ILE A 47 -15.78 8.24 -8.78
C ILE A 47 -16.80 8.52 -9.90
N LYS A 48 -16.91 7.60 -10.87
CA LYS A 48 -17.88 7.73 -11.99
C LYS A 48 -19.33 7.83 -11.52
N LYS A 49 -19.67 7.15 -10.41
CA LYS A 49 -21.03 7.14 -9.83
C LYS A 49 -21.27 8.23 -8.77
N LYS A 50 -20.33 9.16 -8.56
CA LYS A 50 -20.36 10.19 -7.49
C LYS A 50 -20.68 9.60 -6.10
N LYS A 51 -20.24 8.36 -5.86
CA LYS A 51 -20.41 7.63 -4.59
C LYS A 51 -19.24 7.91 -3.65
N PRO A 52 -19.37 7.64 -2.34
CA PRO A 52 -18.23 7.79 -1.43
C PRO A 52 -17.04 6.92 -1.86
N ILE A 53 -15.91 7.57 -2.12
CA ILE A 53 -14.66 6.94 -2.57
C ILE A 53 -13.67 6.69 -1.42
N VAL A 54 -13.97 7.19 -0.21
CA VAL A 54 -13.05 7.14 0.93
C VAL A 54 -12.57 5.72 1.24
N LEU A 55 -13.52 4.78 1.37
CA LEU A 55 -13.20 3.38 1.67
C LEU A 55 -12.38 2.70 0.56
N PRO A 56 -12.78 2.73 -0.72
CA PRO A 56 -11.99 2.09 -1.77
C PRO A 56 -10.64 2.80 -2.01
N VAL A 57 -10.53 4.12 -1.81
CA VAL A 57 -9.23 4.84 -1.85
C VAL A 57 -8.31 4.39 -0.72
N LEU A 58 -8.82 4.25 0.51
CA LEU A 58 -8.04 3.74 1.63
C LEU A 58 -7.58 2.31 1.40
N LEU A 59 -8.45 1.44 0.87
CA LEU A 59 -8.08 0.07 0.49
C LEU A 59 -7.03 0.04 -0.63
N THR A 60 -7.20 0.86 -1.66
CA THR A 60 -6.24 0.97 -2.77
C THR A 60 -4.87 1.41 -2.24
N GLY A 61 -4.86 2.44 -1.39
CA GLY A 61 -3.64 2.90 -0.71
C GLY A 61 -3.03 1.80 0.14
N PHE A 62 -3.82 1.12 0.97
CA PHE A 62 -3.37 0.05 1.86
C PHE A 62 -2.72 -1.11 1.10
N PHE A 63 -3.35 -1.64 0.04
CA PHE A 63 -2.76 -2.70 -0.76
C PHE A 63 -1.49 -2.24 -1.49
N PHE A 64 -1.47 -0.99 -1.96
CA PHE A 64 -0.28 -0.39 -2.59
C PHE A 64 0.93 -0.33 -1.67
N ILE A 65 0.72 0.03 -0.39
CA ILE A 65 1.81 0.11 0.60
C ILE A 65 2.00 -1.16 1.43
N SER A 66 1.21 -2.21 1.21
CA SER A 66 1.21 -3.40 2.08
C SER A 66 2.59 -4.06 2.21
N ALA A 67 3.33 -4.17 1.11
CA ALA A 67 4.70 -4.68 1.10
C ALA A 67 5.65 -3.77 1.90
N TYR A 68 5.43 -2.45 1.87
CA TYR A 68 6.21 -1.49 2.66
C TYR A 68 5.80 -1.47 4.13
N LEU A 69 4.53 -1.74 4.47
CA LEU A 69 4.10 -1.92 5.86
C LEU A 69 4.82 -3.11 6.50
N TYR A 70 5.01 -4.20 5.75
CA TYR A 70 5.82 -5.32 6.23
C TYR A 70 7.28 -4.91 6.48
N LEU A 71 7.87 -4.11 5.60
CA LEU A 71 9.18 -3.52 5.86
C LEU A 71 9.16 -2.66 7.13
N ILE A 72 8.10 -1.89 7.41
CA ILE A 72 8.00 -1.04 8.62
C ILE A 72 7.97 -1.86 9.91
N VAL A 73 7.31 -3.00 9.89
CA VAL A 73 7.17 -3.84 11.08
C VAL A 73 8.42 -4.68 11.33
N VAL A 74 9.05 -5.21 10.28
CA VAL A 74 10.11 -6.22 10.40
C VAL A 74 11.48 -5.67 9.98
N GLY A 75 11.50 -4.70 9.08
CA GLY A 75 12.71 -4.22 8.44
C GLY A 75 13.33 -2.96 9.00
N LYS A 76 14.59 -2.70 8.62
CA LYS A 76 15.38 -1.53 9.03
C LYS A 76 15.68 -0.62 7.84
N ASN A 77 15.86 0.70 8.07
CA ASN A 77 16.23 1.71 7.05
C ASN A 77 15.23 1.93 5.91
N ILE A 78 13.96 2.13 6.24
CA ILE A 78 12.91 2.34 5.24
C ILE A 78 12.95 3.75 4.71
N PRO A 79 12.72 3.96 3.41
CA PRO A 79 12.64 5.29 2.84
C PRO A 79 11.59 6.17 3.54
N VAL A 80 12.00 7.39 3.91
CA VAL A 80 11.16 8.37 4.63
C VAL A 80 9.83 8.65 3.90
N TRP A 81 9.82 8.60 2.56
CA TRP A 81 8.63 8.86 1.75
C TRP A 81 7.46 7.92 2.05
N VAL A 82 7.72 6.68 2.49
CA VAL A 82 6.67 5.71 2.86
C VAL A 82 5.91 6.21 4.09
N TYR A 83 6.62 6.72 5.09
CA TYR A 83 6.01 7.27 6.31
C TYR A 83 5.18 8.52 5.99
N VAL A 84 5.69 9.38 5.10
CA VAL A 84 4.94 10.56 4.62
C VAL A 84 3.65 10.13 3.92
N PHE A 85 3.70 9.11 3.07
CA PHE A 85 2.52 8.59 2.38
C PHE A 85 1.47 8.01 3.34
N ILE A 86 1.90 7.24 4.34
CA ILE A 86 1.02 6.71 5.39
C ILE A 86 0.39 7.84 6.20
N ALA A 87 1.18 8.83 6.62
CA ALA A 87 0.69 9.98 7.36
C ALA A 87 -0.38 10.73 6.56
N LEU A 88 -0.16 10.96 5.27
CA LEU A 88 -1.14 11.57 4.37
C LEU A 88 -2.42 10.74 4.26
N LEU A 89 -2.33 9.41 4.14
CA LEU A 89 -3.50 8.52 4.11
C LEU A 89 -4.32 8.63 5.41
N ILE A 90 -3.66 8.64 6.56
CA ILE A 90 -4.32 8.76 7.87
C ILE A 90 -4.99 10.13 8.00
N VAL A 91 -4.25 11.21 7.73
CA VAL A 91 -4.77 12.59 7.80
C VAL A 91 -5.96 12.75 6.85
N TYR A 92 -5.87 12.24 5.62
CA TYR A 92 -6.97 12.28 4.67
C TYR A 92 -8.20 11.48 5.15
N GLY A 93 -7.98 10.28 5.70
CA GLY A 93 -9.04 9.45 6.26
C GLY A 93 -9.77 10.12 7.43
N VAL A 94 -9.01 10.70 8.37
CA VAL A 94 -9.56 11.43 9.52
C VAL A 94 -10.29 12.69 9.05
N TYR A 95 -9.65 13.51 8.21
CA TYR A 95 -10.26 14.73 7.66
C TYR A 95 -11.57 14.43 6.91
N SER A 96 -11.57 13.39 6.08
CA SER A 96 -12.76 12.99 5.33
C SER A 96 -13.89 12.52 6.24
N THR A 97 -13.57 11.81 7.32
CA THR A 97 -14.55 11.36 8.32
C THR A 97 -15.13 12.54 9.09
N LEU A 98 -14.30 13.46 9.56
CA LEU A 98 -14.72 14.68 10.25
C LEU A 98 -15.61 15.56 9.36
N LYS A 99 -15.26 15.71 8.07
CA LYS A 99 -16.08 16.46 7.11
C LYS A 99 -17.49 15.86 6.96
N LYS A 100 -17.59 14.54 6.82
CA LYS A 100 -18.88 13.85 6.70
C LYS A 100 -19.75 13.94 7.95
N ILE A 101 -19.13 13.98 9.14
CA ILE A 101 -19.84 14.17 10.41
C ILE A 101 -20.37 15.60 10.48
N LYS A 102 -19.53 16.59 10.14
CA LYS A 102 -19.90 18.01 10.15
C LYS A 102 -20.95 18.39 9.10
N GLU A 103 -21.03 17.66 7.99
CA GLU A 103 -22.11 17.83 7.00
C GLU A 103 -23.45 17.23 7.45
N LYS A 104 -23.45 16.38 8.48
CA LYS A 104 -24.64 15.71 9.03
C LYS A 104 -25.19 16.34 10.32
N VAL A 105 -24.43 17.23 10.95
CA VAL A 105 -24.77 17.98 12.18
C VAL A 105 -25.08 19.41 11.77
#